data_AF-A0A970DJ87-F1
#
_entry.id   AF-A0A970DJ87-F1
#
_cell.length_a   1.000
_cell.length_b   1.000
_cell.length_c   1.000
_cell.angle_alpha   90.00
_cell.angle_beta   90.00
_cell.angle_gamma   90.00
#
_symmetry.space_group_name_H-M   'P 1'
#
loop_
_entity.id
_entity.type
_entity.pdbx_description
1 polymer ?
#
loop_
_entity_poly.entity_id
_entity_poly.type
_entity_poly.pdbx_seq_one_letter_code
_entity_poly.pdbx_strand_id
1 'polypeptide(L)'
;MNINKLATLQNTDGGFGYFHGMGASWRDVTTEKALKRMYFLGLDPSRPLLRKTLDYLNKCLSGEAKIPDRVEKVINWELFSELMFSGWLAFFDCLTEKARLIREQWREVIEAAVKEGKFNYHEYELAFQNVFGRKKARERILNPASFYLVALLKNHLSPEAAEAYCEYLLETGVYYIYSKPLRPLPGDLADIRSFYLLEAVKLIAVYASDKRKFAYVWEWITRGRHPDGNWYLGELKADGMIFPVSGSWRDRVNKTRDVTRYLNAVLRALAI
;
A
#
# COMPACT_ATOMS: atom_id res chain seq x y z
N MET A 1 1.79 17.95 2.45
CA MET A 1 0.44 18.52 2.70
C MET A 1 0.02 18.20 4.14
N ASN A 2 -0.50 19.15 4.93
CA ASN A 2 -0.91 18.88 6.32
C ASN A 2 -2.42 18.58 6.43
N ILE A 3 -2.88 18.22 7.64
CA ILE A 3 -4.29 17.84 7.90
C ILE A 3 -5.25 18.98 7.53
N ASN A 4 -4.95 20.21 7.93
CA ASN A 4 -5.83 21.36 7.66
C ASN A 4 -6.01 21.60 6.16
N LYS A 5 -4.91 21.51 5.38
CA LYS A 5 -4.98 21.62 3.93
C LYS A 5 -5.75 20.47 3.29
N LEU A 6 -5.62 19.24 3.81
CA LEU A 6 -6.45 18.12 3.34
C LEU A 6 -7.93 18.38 3.60
N ALA A 7 -8.29 18.85 4.79
CA ALA A 7 -9.69 19.12 5.13
C ALA A 7 -10.34 20.16 4.20
N THR A 8 -9.60 21.19 3.77
CA THR A 8 -10.11 22.20 2.82
C THR A 8 -10.29 21.68 1.39
N LEU A 9 -9.68 20.55 1.04
CA LEU A 9 -9.71 19.96 -0.29
C LEU A 9 -10.69 18.78 -0.41
N GLN A 10 -11.22 18.29 0.71
CA GLN A 10 -12.16 17.17 0.72
C GLN A 10 -13.53 17.66 0.23
N ASN A 11 -14.07 16.97 -0.76
CA ASN A 11 -15.39 17.25 -1.29
C ASN A 11 -16.50 16.91 -0.29
N THR A 12 -17.72 17.36 -0.58
CA THR A 12 -18.91 17.08 0.23
C THR A 12 -19.22 15.58 0.31
N ASP A 13 -18.93 14.82 -0.75
CA ASP A 13 -19.10 13.37 -0.82
C ASP A 13 -18.04 12.57 -0.05
N GLY A 14 -16.91 13.20 0.32
CA GLY A 14 -15.79 12.59 1.05
C GLY A 14 -14.56 12.30 0.19
N GLY A 15 -14.66 12.37 -1.13
CA GLY A 15 -13.56 12.19 -2.06
C GLY A 15 -12.72 13.45 -2.27
N PHE A 16 -11.72 13.37 -3.15
CA PHE A 16 -10.84 14.46 -3.55
C PHE A 16 -10.81 14.64 -5.08
N GLY A 17 -11.90 14.30 -5.77
CA GLY A 17 -11.97 14.27 -7.24
C GLY A 17 -11.56 12.90 -7.79
N TYR A 18 -10.65 12.86 -8.76
CA TYR A 18 -10.13 11.60 -9.31
C TYR A 18 -9.58 10.70 -8.20
N PHE A 19 -9.82 9.41 -8.33
CA PHE A 19 -9.36 8.40 -7.39
C PHE A 19 -7.87 8.11 -7.59
N HIS A 20 -7.49 7.68 -8.80
CA HIS A 20 -6.14 7.24 -9.14
C HIS A 20 -5.59 7.92 -10.42
N GLY A 21 -6.45 8.57 -11.21
CA GLY A 21 -6.16 9.03 -12.57
C GLY A 21 -4.83 9.77 -12.78
N MET A 22 -4.08 9.29 -13.78
CA MET A 22 -2.92 9.94 -14.42
C MET A 22 -3.25 11.29 -15.09
N GLY A 23 -4.54 11.63 -15.25
CA GLY A 23 -5.04 12.88 -15.84
C GLY A 23 -5.22 14.02 -14.83
N ALA A 24 -5.12 13.74 -13.53
CA ALA A 24 -4.98 14.79 -12.53
C ALA A 24 -3.62 15.48 -12.77
N SER A 25 -3.60 16.81 -12.83
CA SER A 25 -2.30 17.48 -12.87
C SER A 25 -1.50 17.07 -11.63
N TRP A 26 -0.18 17.07 -11.68
CA TRP A 26 0.66 16.86 -10.49
C TRP A 26 0.33 17.81 -9.32
N ARG A 27 -0.47 18.87 -9.57
CA ARG A 27 -0.97 19.83 -8.58
C ARG A 27 -2.26 19.40 -7.89
N ASP A 28 -3.01 18.45 -8.44
CA ASP A 28 -4.29 18.01 -7.89
C ASP A 28 -4.11 16.81 -6.94
N VAL A 29 -4.75 16.90 -5.78
CA VAL A 29 -4.76 15.83 -4.78
C VAL A 29 -5.84 14.84 -5.20
N THR A 30 -5.47 13.60 -5.52
CA THR A 30 -6.43 12.53 -5.78
C THR A 30 -6.89 11.89 -4.46
N THR A 31 -8.01 11.17 -4.49
CA THR A 31 -8.52 10.44 -3.30
C THR A 31 -7.47 9.45 -2.79
N GLU A 32 -6.77 8.73 -3.68
CA GLU A 32 -5.68 7.84 -3.25
C GLU A 32 -4.52 8.59 -2.60
N LYS A 33 -4.06 9.71 -3.20
CA LYS A 33 -2.99 10.53 -2.62
C LYS A 33 -3.39 11.05 -1.24
N ALA A 34 -4.66 11.43 -1.06
CA ALA A 34 -5.18 11.84 0.22
C ALA A 34 -5.14 10.70 1.24
N LEU A 35 -5.61 9.49 0.89
CA LEU A 35 -5.56 8.30 1.77
C LEU A 35 -4.12 7.95 2.18
N LYS A 36 -3.20 7.85 1.22
CA LYS A 36 -1.75 7.66 1.49
C LYS A 36 -1.24 8.72 2.47
N ARG A 37 -1.59 9.98 2.23
CA ARG A 37 -1.13 11.07 3.07
C ARG A 37 -1.72 11.03 4.47
N MET A 38 -3.00 10.67 4.63
CA MET A 38 -3.64 10.50 5.93
C MET A 38 -3.00 9.37 6.74
N TYR A 39 -2.62 8.27 6.09
CA TYR A 39 -1.86 7.19 6.73
C TYR A 39 -0.50 7.68 7.27
N PHE A 40 0.31 8.38 6.46
CA PHE A 40 1.61 8.89 6.93
C PHE A 40 1.48 9.97 8.01
N LEU A 41 0.37 10.72 8.00
CA LEU A 41 0.02 11.66 9.06
C LEU A 41 -0.47 10.97 10.35
N GLY A 42 -0.67 9.64 10.33
CA GLY A 42 -1.10 8.85 11.48
C GLY A 42 -2.54 9.14 11.90
N LEU A 43 -3.44 9.40 10.94
CA LEU A 43 -4.84 9.61 11.25
C LEU A 43 -5.52 8.30 11.65
N ASP A 44 -6.26 8.36 12.74
CA ASP A 44 -7.15 7.30 13.18
C ASP A 44 -8.40 7.23 12.29
N PRO A 45 -8.90 6.03 11.90
CA PRO A 45 -10.10 5.87 11.08
C PRO A 45 -11.37 6.49 11.64
N SER A 46 -11.45 6.74 12.96
CA SER A 46 -12.57 7.46 13.59
C SER A 46 -12.53 8.97 13.38
N ARG A 47 -11.39 9.54 12.95
CA ARG A 47 -11.30 10.99 12.70
C ARG A 47 -12.21 11.39 11.55
N PRO A 48 -12.99 12.48 11.68
CA PRO A 48 -14.00 12.87 10.67
C PRO A 48 -13.46 12.93 9.23
N LEU A 49 -12.26 13.48 9.03
CA LEU A 49 -11.63 13.60 7.72
C LEU A 49 -11.40 12.23 7.05
N LEU A 50 -10.78 11.29 7.78
CA LEU A 50 -10.50 9.95 7.26
C LEU A 50 -11.79 9.14 7.18
N ARG A 51 -12.63 9.16 8.22
CA ARG A 51 -13.90 8.46 8.28
C ARG A 51 -14.77 8.76 7.06
N LYS A 52 -14.93 10.04 6.73
CA LYS A 52 -15.71 10.48 5.58
C LYS A 52 -15.14 9.98 4.24
N THR A 53 -13.81 9.88 4.13
CA THR A 53 -13.17 9.32 2.94
C THR A 53 -13.41 7.81 2.84
N LEU A 54 -13.34 7.08 3.96
CA LEU A 54 -13.63 5.64 3.99
C LEU A 54 -15.11 5.34 3.71
N ASP A 55 -16.03 6.15 4.23
CA ASP A 55 -17.46 6.06 3.92
C ASP A 55 -17.72 6.31 2.42
N TYR A 56 -16.99 7.25 1.80
CA TYR A 56 -17.02 7.48 0.35
C TYR A 56 -16.58 6.23 -0.43
N LEU A 57 -15.48 5.57 -0.03
CA LEU A 57 -15.05 4.32 -0.68
C LEU A 57 -16.11 3.23 -0.58
N ASN A 58 -16.76 3.12 0.59
CA ASN A 58 -17.83 2.15 0.76
C ASN A 58 -19.04 2.43 -0.15
N LYS A 59 -19.43 3.70 -0.31
CA LYS A 59 -20.47 4.10 -1.27
C LYS A 59 -20.08 3.81 -2.72
N CYS A 60 -18.81 4.00 -3.07
CA CYS A 60 -18.31 3.60 -4.38
C CYS A 60 -18.37 2.07 -4.57
N LEU A 61 -18.01 1.32 -3.53
CA LEU A 61 -18.06 -0.14 -3.55
C LEU A 61 -19.49 -0.67 -3.64
N SER A 62 -20.48 -0.05 -2.98
CA SER A 62 -21.90 -0.41 -3.05
C SER A 62 -22.62 0.10 -4.30
N GLY A 63 -21.97 0.96 -5.11
CA GLY A 63 -22.53 1.54 -6.32
C GLY A 63 -23.40 2.80 -6.08
N GLU A 64 -23.51 3.26 -4.83
CA GLU A 64 -24.20 4.51 -4.45
C GLU A 64 -23.47 5.77 -4.92
N ALA A 65 -22.15 5.67 -5.12
CA ALA A 65 -21.31 6.73 -5.67
C ALA A 65 -20.43 6.20 -6.81
N LYS A 66 -19.94 7.11 -7.66
CA LYS A 66 -19.00 6.77 -8.74
C LYS A 66 -17.78 7.66 -8.67
N ILE A 67 -16.61 7.07 -8.93
CA ILE A 67 -15.38 7.84 -9.12
C ILE A 67 -15.43 8.54 -10.49
N PRO A 68 -14.87 9.75 -10.63
CA PRO A 68 -14.89 10.48 -11.89
C PRO A 68 -13.85 9.97 -12.90
N ASP A 69 -13.04 8.98 -12.53
CA ASP A 69 -11.98 8.39 -13.35
C ASP A 69 -12.55 7.80 -14.65
N ARG A 70 -11.77 7.95 -15.72
CA ARG A 70 -12.07 7.33 -17.01
C ARG A 70 -11.95 5.82 -16.88
N VAL A 71 -12.97 5.11 -17.35
CA VAL A 71 -12.98 3.64 -17.46
C VAL A 71 -11.80 3.18 -18.34
N GLU A 72 -10.90 2.40 -17.74
CA GLU A 72 -9.78 1.79 -18.45
C GLU A 72 -10.25 0.57 -19.25
N LYS A 73 -9.94 0.55 -20.55
CA LYS A 73 -10.45 -0.48 -21.49
C LYS A 73 -9.62 -1.76 -21.54
N VAL A 74 -8.43 -1.76 -20.93
CA VAL A 74 -7.46 -2.88 -21.02
C VAL A 74 -7.48 -3.78 -19.77
N ILE A 75 -8.35 -3.49 -18.82
CA ILE A 75 -8.58 -4.28 -17.61
C ILE A 75 -10.09 -4.42 -17.39
N ASN A 76 -10.50 -5.43 -16.63
CA ASN A 76 -11.86 -5.45 -16.09
C ASN A 76 -11.98 -4.31 -15.05
N TRP A 77 -12.53 -3.18 -15.49
CA TRP A 77 -12.59 -1.94 -14.69
C TRP A 77 -13.41 -2.10 -13.40
N GLU A 78 -14.50 -2.86 -13.46
CA GLU A 78 -15.37 -3.10 -12.31
C GLU A 78 -14.62 -3.88 -11.24
N LEU A 79 -14.07 -5.03 -11.60
CA LEU A 79 -13.25 -5.85 -10.70
C LEU A 79 -12.04 -5.07 -10.14
N PHE A 80 -11.37 -4.28 -10.99
CA PHE A 80 -10.25 -3.45 -10.55
C PHE A 80 -10.69 -2.40 -9.53
N SER A 81 -11.81 -1.72 -9.77
CA SER A 81 -12.34 -0.70 -8.86
C SER A 81 -12.74 -1.31 -7.51
N GLU A 82 -13.39 -2.48 -7.54
CA GLU A 82 -13.74 -3.23 -6.33
C GLU A 82 -12.50 -3.63 -5.52
N LEU A 83 -11.44 -4.10 -6.19
CA LEU A 83 -10.15 -4.40 -5.56
C LEU A 83 -9.51 -3.13 -4.96
N MET A 84 -9.51 -2.00 -5.68
CA MET A 84 -8.94 -0.74 -5.19
C MET A 84 -9.61 -0.27 -3.90
N PHE A 85 -10.95 -0.21 -3.88
CA PHE A 85 -11.68 0.26 -2.70
C PHE A 85 -11.54 -0.72 -1.54
N SER A 86 -11.67 -2.02 -1.80
CA SER A 86 -11.55 -3.05 -0.77
C SER A 86 -10.14 -3.10 -0.17
N GLY A 87 -9.10 -2.93 -0.99
CA GLY A 87 -7.71 -2.86 -0.53
C GLY A 87 -7.47 -1.67 0.40
N TRP A 88 -8.00 -0.49 0.07
CA TRP A 88 -7.92 0.68 0.95
C TRP A 88 -8.73 0.52 2.24
N LEU A 89 -9.93 -0.08 2.17
CA LEU A 89 -10.73 -0.37 3.36
C LEU A 89 -10.02 -1.38 4.28
N ALA A 90 -9.41 -2.42 3.71
CA ALA A 90 -8.59 -3.40 4.45
C ALA A 90 -7.37 -2.74 5.09
N PHE A 91 -6.68 -1.86 4.35
CA PHE A 91 -5.48 -1.18 4.84
C PHE A 91 -5.72 -0.36 6.11
N PHE A 92 -6.93 0.20 6.26
CA PHE A 92 -7.38 0.94 7.45
C PHE A 92 -8.24 0.09 8.41
N ASP A 93 -8.24 -1.23 8.26
CA ASP A 93 -8.97 -2.18 9.12
C ASP A 93 -10.49 -1.88 9.23
N CYS A 94 -11.10 -1.42 8.13
CA CYS A 94 -12.50 -0.95 8.08
C CYS A 94 -13.35 -1.67 7.01
N LEU A 95 -13.08 -2.96 6.81
CA LEU A 95 -13.81 -3.79 5.84
C LEU A 95 -15.33 -3.82 6.11
N THR A 96 -16.10 -3.63 5.05
CA THR A 96 -17.54 -3.87 5.01
C THR A 96 -17.85 -5.30 4.59
N GLU A 97 -19.10 -5.73 4.69
CA GLU A 97 -19.51 -7.09 4.29
C GLU A 97 -19.15 -7.38 2.83
N LYS A 98 -19.47 -6.47 1.90
CA LYS A 98 -19.09 -6.59 0.49
C LYS A 98 -17.56 -6.70 0.31
N ALA A 99 -16.79 -5.88 1.01
CA ALA A 99 -15.33 -5.92 0.93
C ALA A 99 -14.75 -7.24 1.50
N ARG A 100 -15.39 -7.84 2.51
CA ARG A 100 -15.01 -9.18 3.02
C ARG A 100 -15.27 -10.27 2.00
N LEU A 101 -16.40 -10.24 1.28
CA LEU A 101 -16.68 -11.20 0.21
C LEU A 101 -15.63 -11.11 -0.92
N ILE A 102 -15.28 -9.89 -1.33
CA ILE A 102 -14.22 -9.64 -2.31
C ILE A 102 -12.88 -10.19 -1.80
N ARG A 103 -12.56 -10.00 -0.51
CA ARG A 103 -11.36 -10.56 0.11
C ARG A 103 -11.33 -12.09 0.03
N GLU A 104 -12.45 -12.78 0.28
CA GLU A 104 -12.50 -14.24 0.15
C GLU A 104 -12.26 -14.71 -1.29
N GLN A 105 -12.84 -14.04 -2.29
CA GLN A 105 -12.61 -14.37 -3.70
C GLN A 105 -11.13 -14.23 -4.08
N TRP A 106 -10.50 -13.14 -3.64
CA TRP A 106 -9.08 -12.91 -3.89
C TRP A 106 -8.17 -13.85 -3.11
N ARG A 107 -8.57 -14.24 -1.90
CA ARG A 107 -7.90 -15.26 -1.11
C ARG A 107 -7.89 -16.59 -1.87
N GLU A 108 -9.04 -17.02 -2.38
CA GLU A 108 -9.17 -18.25 -3.18
C GLU A 108 -8.20 -18.23 -4.37
N VAL A 109 -8.14 -17.11 -5.11
CA VAL A 109 -7.22 -16.96 -6.24
C VAL A 109 -5.74 -17.07 -5.83
N ILE A 110 -5.34 -16.41 -4.74
CA ILE A 110 -3.94 -16.40 -4.31
C ILE A 110 -3.53 -17.72 -3.66
N GLU A 111 -4.41 -18.36 -2.88
CA GLU A 111 -4.14 -19.69 -2.31
C GLU A 111 -4.05 -20.76 -3.40
N ALA A 112 -4.93 -20.71 -4.41
CA ALA A 112 -4.88 -21.64 -5.54
C ALA A 112 -3.65 -21.44 -6.45
N ALA A 113 -2.97 -20.28 -6.36
CA ALA A 113 -1.73 -20.02 -7.09
C ALA A 113 -0.51 -20.73 -6.48
N VAL A 114 -0.65 -21.33 -5.29
CA VAL A 114 0.45 -22.01 -4.61
C VAL A 114 0.61 -23.42 -5.16
N LYS A 115 1.80 -23.72 -5.67
CA LYS A 115 2.18 -25.04 -6.19
C LYS A 115 3.52 -25.44 -5.62
N GLU A 116 3.58 -26.61 -4.99
CA GLU A 116 4.81 -27.14 -4.37
C GLU A 116 5.46 -26.12 -3.41
N GLY A 117 4.63 -25.43 -2.60
CA GLY A 117 5.08 -24.43 -1.64
C GLY A 117 5.59 -23.10 -2.23
N LYS A 118 5.38 -22.86 -3.53
CA LYS A 118 5.80 -21.62 -4.21
C LYS A 118 4.64 -20.96 -4.93
N PHE A 119 4.66 -19.63 -5.00
CA PHE A 119 3.71 -18.89 -5.82
C PHE A 119 3.99 -19.15 -7.30
N ASN A 120 3.00 -19.65 -8.03
CA ASN A 120 3.10 -19.93 -9.44
C ASN A 120 2.19 -18.99 -10.23
N TYR A 121 2.79 -18.17 -11.09
CA TYR A 121 2.04 -17.17 -11.85
C TYR A 121 1.06 -17.81 -12.85
N HIS A 122 1.37 -18.97 -13.42
CA HIS A 122 0.46 -19.66 -14.33
C HIS A 122 -0.78 -20.16 -13.58
N GLU A 123 -0.60 -20.76 -12.40
CA GLU A 123 -1.71 -21.18 -11.55
C GLU A 123 -2.55 -19.99 -11.08
N TYR A 124 -1.92 -18.84 -10.79
CA TYR A 124 -2.62 -17.58 -10.53
C TYR A 124 -3.52 -17.17 -11.69
N GLU A 125 -3.02 -17.20 -12.94
CA GLU A 125 -3.82 -16.83 -14.11
C GLU A 125 -5.01 -17.77 -14.34
N LEU A 126 -4.84 -19.07 -14.08
CA LEU A 126 -5.92 -20.06 -14.14
C LEU A 126 -6.96 -19.82 -13.05
N ALA A 127 -6.52 -19.68 -11.80
CA ALA A 127 -7.40 -19.44 -10.65
C ALA A 127 -8.18 -18.12 -10.80
N PHE A 128 -7.51 -17.05 -11.24
CA PHE A 128 -8.14 -15.77 -11.53
C PHE A 128 -9.29 -15.92 -12.54
N GLN A 129 -9.08 -16.67 -13.63
CA GLN A 129 -10.11 -16.86 -14.65
C GLN A 129 -11.23 -17.81 -14.21
N ASN A 130 -10.95 -18.73 -13.27
CA ASN A 130 -11.97 -19.58 -12.67
C ASN A 130 -12.90 -18.78 -11.77
N VAL A 131 -12.36 -17.87 -10.95
CA VAL A 131 -13.13 -17.07 -9.98
C VAL A 131 -13.83 -15.88 -10.64
N PHE A 132 -13.13 -15.14 -11.52
CA PHE A 132 -13.64 -13.89 -12.11
C PHE A 132 -14.08 -14.02 -13.58
N GLY A 133 -14.01 -15.23 -14.13
CA GLY A 133 -14.32 -15.51 -15.53
C GLY A 133 -13.16 -15.25 -16.48
N ARG A 134 -13.30 -15.77 -17.71
CA ARG A 134 -12.27 -15.64 -18.75
C ARG A 134 -12.07 -14.17 -19.13
N LYS A 135 -10.80 -13.74 -19.16
CA LYS A 135 -10.42 -12.42 -19.65
C LYS A 135 -10.83 -12.24 -21.11
N LYS A 136 -11.34 -11.06 -21.48
CA LYS A 136 -11.58 -10.74 -22.91
C LYS A 136 -10.24 -10.61 -23.64
N ALA A 137 -10.27 -10.71 -24.97
CA ALA A 137 -9.06 -10.73 -25.81
C ALA A 137 -8.07 -9.57 -25.57
N ARG A 138 -8.55 -8.40 -25.14
CA ARG A 138 -7.73 -7.21 -24.86
C ARG A 138 -7.56 -6.88 -23.37
N GLU A 139 -8.17 -7.68 -22.49
CA GLU A 139 -8.07 -7.51 -21.05
C GLU A 139 -6.81 -8.17 -20.51
N ARG A 140 -6.15 -7.47 -19.60
CA ARG A 140 -5.03 -7.96 -18.80
C ARG A 140 -5.55 -8.47 -17.47
N ILE A 141 -4.90 -9.52 -16.96
CA ILE A 141 -5.12 -9.98 -15.60
C ILE A 141 -4.50 -8.96 -14.64
N LEU A 142 -5.14 -8.74 -13.50
CA LEU A 142 -4.65 -7.81 -12.50
C LEU A 142 -3.34 -8.34 -11.90
N ASN A 143 -2.41 -7.44 -11.59
CA ASN A 143 -1.11 -7.85 -11.07
C ASN A 143 -1.26 -8.34 -9.61
N PRO A 144 -0.86 -9.59 -9.29
CA PRO A 144 -0.95 -10.11 -7.94
C PRO A 144 -0.04 -9.37 -6.97
N ALA A 145 0.99 -8.66 -7.44
CA ALA A 145 1.87 -7.82 -6.63
C ALA A 145 1.34 -6.38 -6.43
N SER A 146 0.09 -6.07 -6.79
CA SER A 146 -0.46 -4.71 -6.58
C SER A 146 -0.68 -4.39 -5.10
N PHE A 147 -0.40 -3.15 -4.70
CA PHE A 147 -0.67 -2.65 -3.34
C PHE A 147 -2.06 -3.04 -2.84
N TYR A 148 -3.08 -2.89 -3.69
CA TYR A 148 -4.47 -3.16 -3.29
C TYR A 148 -4.68 -4.61 -2.87
N LEU A 149 -4.13 -5.57 -3.61
CA LEU A 149 -4.26 -6.99 -3.30
C LEU A 149 -3.44 -7.37 -2.07
N VAL A 150 -2.20 -6.88 -2.01
CA VAL A 150 -1.31 -7.10 -0.85
C VAL A 150 -1.90 -6.49 0.42
N ALA A 151 -2.60 -5.35 0.34
CA ALA A 151 -3.29 -4.77 1.48
C ALA A 151 -4.56 -5.55 1.86
N LEU A 152 -5.33 -5.99 0.86
CA LEU A 152 -6.59 -6.71 1.04
C LEU A 152 -6.40 -8.04 1.79
N LEU A 153 -5.34 -8.78 1.49
CA LEU A 153 -5.10 -10.14 1.97
C LEU A 153 -4.29 -10.22 3.28
N LYS A 154 -4.00 -9.07 3.90
CA LYS A 154 -3.21 -8.99 5.13
C LYS A 154 -3.83 -9.89 6.21
N ASN A 155 -3.03 -10.81 6.76
CA ASN A 155 -3.45 -11.79 7.77
C ASN A 155 -4.63 -12.68 7.35
N HIS A 156 -4.85 -12.87 6.04
CA HIS A 156 -6.03 -13.56 5.52
C HIS A 156 -5.70 -14.72 4.58
N LEU A 157 -4.44 -15.15 4.55
CA LEU A 157 -3.98 -16.33 3.81
C LEU A 157 -3.65 -17.45 4.79
N SER A 158 -3.76 -18.70 4.33
CA SER A 158 -3.18 -19.85 5.03
C SER A 158 -1.67 -19.65 5.25
N PRO A 159 -1.05 -20.25 6.29
CA PRO A 159 0.37 -20.07 6.56
C PRO A 159 1.28 -20.41 5.37
N GLU A 160 0.96 -21.49 4.65
CA GLU A 160 1.71 -21.91 3.45
C GLU A 160 1.59 -20.87 2.32
N ALA A 161 0.37 -20.40 2.04
CA ALA A 161 0.14 -19.43 0.98
C ALA A 161 0.71 -18.05 1.31
N ALA A 162 0.63 -17.62 2.57
CA ALA A 162 1.25 -16.39 3.06
C ALA A 162 2.77 -16.42 2.80
N GLU A 163 3.44 -17.51 3.18
CA GLU A 163 4.87 -17.67 2.98
C GLU A 163 5.26 -17.67 1.49
N ALA A 164 4.56 -18.46 0.66
CA ALA A 164 4.79 -18.52 -0.77
C ALA A 164 4.58 -17.15 -1.46
N TYR A 165 3.54 -16.42 -1.05
CA TYR A 165 3.25 -15.09 -1.56
C TYR A 165 4.27 -14.05 -1.08
N CYS A 166 4.76 -14.17 0.16
CA CYS A 166 5.84 -13.31 0.67
C CYS A 166 7.11 -13.42 -0.18
N GLU A 167 7.53 -14.65 -0.52
CA GLU A 167 8.70 -14.88 -1.39
C GLU A 167 8.51 -14.26 -2.79
N TYR A 168 7.32 -14.44 -3.38
CA TYR A 168 6.99 -13.80 -4.65
C TYR A 168 7.09 -12.27 -4.60
N LEU A 169 6.59 -11.65 -3.51
CA LEU A 169 6.64 -10.20 -3.33
C LEU A 169 8.06 -9.70 -3.02
N LEU A 170 8.92 -10.51 -2.41
CA LEU A 170 10.35 -10.19 -2.25
C LEU A 170 11.05 -10.05 -3.61
N GLU A 171 10.71 -10.91 -4.57
CA GLU A 171 11.29 -10.92 -5.91
C GLU A 171 10.68 -9.86 -6.84
N THR A 172 9.39 -9.56 -6.70
CA THR A 172 8.67 -8.66 -7.63
C THR A 172 8.51 -7.23 -7.11
N GLY A 173 8.58 -7.05 -5.78
CA GLY A 173 8.20 -5.82 -5.11
C GLY A 173 6.68 -5.65 -5.02
N VAL A 174 6.23 -4.43 -4.73
CA VAL A 174 4.81 -4.09 -4.62
C VAL A 174 4.48 -3.00 -5.62
N TYR A 175 3.63 -3.30 -6.60
CA TYR A 175 3.15 -2.34 -7.58
C TYR A 175 2.34 -1.21 -6.90
N TYR A 176 2.52 0.02 -7.40
CA TYR A 176 2.07 1.29 -6.79
C TYR A 176 2.82 1.77 -5.52
N ILE A 177 3.85 1.03 -5.06
CA ILE A 177 4.76 1.47 -3.99
C ILE A 177 6.22 1.40 -4.47
N TYR A 178 6.72 0.18 -4.70
CA TYR A 178 8.09 -0.11 -5.12
C TYR A 178 8.10 -1.35 -6.01
N SER A 179 7.99 -1.14 -7.33
CA SER A 179 7.79 -2.21 -8.33
C SER A 179 9.10 -2.82 -8.83
N LYS A 180 9.97 -3.18 -7.89
CA LYS A 180 11.28 -3.79 -8.13
C LYS A 180 11.55 -4.82 -7.04
N PRO A 181 12.42 -5.82 -7.30
CA PRO A 181 12.91 -6.71 -6.26
C PRO A 181 13.32 -5.95 -4.99
N LEU A 182 12.95 -6.47 -3.82
CA LEU A 182 13.28 -5.87 -2.52
C LEU A 182 14.73 -6.15 -2.11
N ARG A 183 15.46 -6.90 -2.95
CA ARG A 183 16.91 -7.06 -2.94
C ARG A 183 17.46 -6.87 -4.37
N PRO A 184 18.59 -6.15 -4.55
CA PRO A 184 19.41 -5.51 -3.53
C PRO A 184 18.79 -4.24 -2.95
N LEU A 185 19.27 -3.83 -1.77
CA LEU A 185 18.90 -2.56 -1.13
C LEU A 185 19.44 -1.37 -1.94
N PRO A 186 18.75 -0.21 -1.95
CA PRO A 186 19.30 1.04 -2.43
C PRO A 186 20.62 1.38 -1.72
N GLY A 187 21.52 2.07 -2.44
CA GLY A 187 22.86 2.37 -1.93
C GLY A 187 22.87 3.29 -0.70
N ASP A 188 21.95 4.27 -0.62
CA ASP A 188 21.88 5.26 0.45
C ASP A 188 20.49 5.27 1.11
N LEU A 189 20.46 5.22 2.45
CA LEU A 189 19.24 5.32 3.23
C LEU A 189 18.59 6.72 3.11
N ALA A 190 19.37 7.76 2.79
CA ALA A 190 18.88 9.13 2.56
C ALA A 190 18.18 9.32 1.20
N ASP A 191 18.08 8.30 0.36
CA ASP A 191 17.28 8.31 -0.86
C ASP A 191 15.79 8.05 -0.57
N ILE A 192 14.89 8.82 -1.18
CA ILE A 192 13.44 8.60 -1.04
C ILE A 192 13.00 7.20 -1.50
N ARG A 193 13.70 6.60 -2.46
CA ARG A 193 13.45 5.23 -2.94
C ARG A 193 13.63 4.20 -1.83
N SER A 194 14.51 4.47 -0.87
CA SER A 194 14.68 3.64 0.33
C SER A 194 13.38 3.60 1.13
N PHE A 195 12.69 4.72 1.29
CA PHE A 195 11.42 4.76 2.02
C PHE A 195 10.29 4.03 1.29
N TYR A 196 10.25 4.09 -0.05
CA TYR A 196 9.30 3.29 -0.82
C TYR A 196 9.58 1.78 -0.68
N LEU A 197 10.85 1.35 -0.72
CA LEU A 197 11.21 -0.03 -0.43
C LEU A 197 10.79 -0.42 0.99
N LEU A 198 11.05 0.43 1.98
CA LEU A 198 10.71 0.16 3.38
C LEU A 198 9.19 0.07 3.60
N GLU A 199 8.38 0.84 2.89
CA GLU A 199 6.91 0.67 2.95
C GLU A 199 6.47 -0.65 2.32
N ALA A 200 7.06 -1.06 1.19
CA ALA A 200 6.78 -2.38 0.61
C ALA A 200 7.17 -3.50 1.59
N VAL A 201 8.37 -3.43 2.18
CA VAL A 201 8.85 -4.38 3.19
C VAL A 201 7.90 -4.44 4.41
N LYS A 202 7.51 -3.29 4.96
CA LYS A 202 6.57 -3.25 6.09
C LYS A 202 5.23 -3.90 5.75
N LEU A 203 4.73 -3.66 4.53
CA LEU A 203 3.46 -4.20 4.08
C LEU A 203 3.52 -5.72 3.94
N ILE A 204 4.63 -6.27 3.43
CA ILE A 204 4.74 -7.70 3.16
C ILE A 204 5.24 -8.53 4.36
N ALA A 205 5.88 -7.91 5.34
CA ALA A 205 6.46 -8.62 6.49
C ALA A 205 5.44 -9.42 7.32
N VAL A 206 4.17 -9.07 7.20
CA VAL A 206 3.04 -9.78 7.83
C VAL A 206 2.79 -11.18 7.24
N TYR A 207 3.23 -11.43 6.02
CA TYR A 207 3.05 -12.71 5.33
C TYR A 207 4.16 -13.71 5.61
N ALA A 208 5.30 -13.25 6.12
CA ALA A 208 6.43 -14.12 6.40
C ALA A 208 6.18 -14.98 7.64
N SER A 209 6.40 -16.29 7.51
CA SER A 209 6.46 -17.21 8.64
C SER A 209 7.65 -16.92 9.57
N ASP A 210 8.74 -16.40 9.02
CA ASP A 210 9.96 -16.03 9.75
C ASP A 210 10.47 -14.65 9.33
N LYS A 211 10.37 -13.69 10.26
CA LYS A 211 10.82 -12.31 10.04
C LYS A 211 12.33 -12.15 9.86
N ARG A 212 13.15 -13.15 10.21
CA ARG A 212 14.60 -13.13 9.94
C ARG A 212 14.92 -12.97 8.46
N LYS A 213 13.99 -13.29 7.56
CA LYS A 213 14.11 -12.98 6.13
C LYS A 213 14.34 -11.49 5.85
N PHE A 214 13.88 -10.60 6.73
CA PHE A 214 14.10 -9.15 6.64
C PHE A 214 15.29 -8.64 7.46
N ALA A 215 16.15 -9.53 8.00
CA ALA A 215 17.33 -9.14 8.77
C ALA A 215 18.24 -8.18 8.01
N TYR A 216 18.41 -8.39 6.69
CA TYR A 216 19.18 -7.48 5.83
C TYR A 216 18.65 -6.03 5.85
N VAL A 217 17.33 -5.83 5.93
CA VAL A 217 16.71 -4.51 6.05
C VAL A 217 16.91 -3.95 7.46
N TRP A 218 16.69 -4.79 8.47
CA TRP A 218 16.90 -4.43 9.87
C TRP A 218 18.33 -3.93 10.09
N GLU A 219 19.32 -4.72 9.72
CA GLU A 219 20.75 -4.42 9.85
C GLU A 219 21.13 -3.15 9.10
N TRP A 220 20.59 -2.96 7.90
CA TRP A 220 20.84 -1.76 7.11
C TRP A 220 20.33 -0.49 7.80
N ILE A 221 19.11 -0.53 8.35
CA ILE A 221 18.55 0.58 9.13
C ILE A 221 19.37 0.80 10.40
N THR A 222 19.69 -0.25 11.17
CA THR A 222 20.39 -0.11 12.45
C THR A 222 21.82 0.38 12.28
N ARG A 223 22.52 0.02 11.20
CA ARG A 223 23.87 0.52 10.89
C ARG A 223 23.89 2.03 10.72
N GLY A 224 22.82 2.63 10.22
CA GLY A 224 22.68 4.08 10.06
C GLY A 224 22.27 4.82 11.34
N ARG A 225 22.05 4.12 12.46
CA ARG A 225 21.56 4.71 13.71
C ARG A 225 22.72 5.32 14.51
N HIS A 226 22.57 6.57 14.90
CA HIS A 226 23.53 7.26 15.76
C HIS A 226 23.39 6.79 17.23
N PRO A 227 24.44 6.89 18.08
CA PRO A 227 24.38 6.45 19.49
C PRO A 227 23.28 7.08 20.36
N ASP A 228 22.80 8.26 20.00
CA ASP A 228 21.67 8.92 20.66
C ASP A 228 20.30 8.34 20.26
N GLY A 229 20.30 7.33 19.38
CA GLY A 229 19.12 6.62 18.92
C GLY A 229 18.42 7.23 17.70
N ASN A 230 18.98 8.31 17.11
CA ASN A 230 18.40 9.02 15.95
C ASN A 230 19.06 8.65 14.62
N TRP A 231 18.40 9.04 13.51
CA TRP A 231 18.97 9.01 12.16
C TRP A 231 19.06 10.41 11.57
N TYR A 232 20.26 10.78 11.14
CA TYR A 232 20.58 12.10 10.61
C TYR A 232 20.70 12.09 9.09
N LEU A 233 19.58 11.98 8.38
CA LEU A 233 19.54 11.88 6.92
C LEU A 233 19.45 13.26 6.25
N GLY A 234 20.51 14.07 6.40
CA GLY A 234 20.57 15.48 5.96
C GLY A 234 20.17 15.72 4.49
N GLU A 235 20.50 14.80 3.59
CA GLU A 235 20.24 14.91 2.15
C GLU A 235 18.81 14.51 1.73
N LEU A 236 18.08 13.81 2.60
CA LEU A 236 16.71 13.36 2.30
C LEU A 236 15.77 14.56 2.09
N LYS A 237 15.15 14.66 0.92
CA LYS A 237 14.19 15.73 0.61
C LYS A 237 12.77 15.32 1.02
N ALA A 238 11.96 16.29 1.43
CA ALA A 238 10.54 16.06 1.63
C ALA A 238 9.87 15.80 0.28
N ASP A 239 9.12 14.71 0.19
CA ASP A 239 8.41 14.26 -1.02
C ASP A 239 6.94 14.72 -1.04
N GLY A 240 6.43 15.21 0.10
CA GLY A 240 5.08 15.70 0.25
C GLY A 240 4.03 14.61 0.53
N MET A 241 4.42 13.33 0.43
CA MET A 241 3.58 12.16 0.71
C MET A 241 3.97 11.51 2.04
N ILE A 242 5.15 10.89 2.11
CA ILE A 242 5.69 10.26 3.33
C ILE A 242 6.05 11.36 4.33
N PHE A 243 6.79 12.36 3.85
CA PHE A 243 7.32 13.44 4.66
C PHE A 243 6.93 14.82 4.13
N PRO A 244 6.92 15.84 5.00
CA PRO A 244 7.13 15.79 6.45
C PRO A 244 5.87 15.29 7.19
N VAL A 245 5.94 14.94 8.47
CA VAL A 245 4.77 14.56 9.28
C VAL A 245 4.50 15.57 10.39
N SER A 246 5.53 16.01 11.10
CA SER A 246 5.37 16.83 12.32
C SER A 246 5.48 18.34 12.12
N GLY A 247 5.95 18.82 10.96
CA GLY A 247 6.11 20.25 10.70
C GLY A 247 6.95 20.55 9.46
N SER A 248 7.44 21.78 9.33
CA SER A 248 8.36 22.13 8.24
C SER A 248 9.73 21.49 8.46
N TRP A 249 10.26 20.82 7.43
CA TRP A 249 11.63 20.30 7.42
C TRP A 249 12.70 21.37 7.17
N ARG A 250 12.33 22.65 7.02
CA ARG A 250 13.29 23.76 7.18
C ARG A 250 13.92 23.75 8.58
N ASP A 251 13.15 23.29 9.56
CA ASP A 251 13.65 22.95 10.88
C ASP A 251 14.18 21.50 10.88
N ARG A 252 15.47 21.36 11.15
CA ARG A 252 16.17 20.08 11.18
C ARG A 252 15.67 19.16 12.29
N VAL A 253 15.16 19.72 13.41
CA VAL A 253 14.60 18.93 14.52
C VAL A 253 13.35 18.18 14.07
N ASN A 254 12.45 18.85 13.34
CA ASN A 254 11.26 18.20 12.77
C ASN A 254 11.64 17.08 11.80
N LYS A 255 12.66 17.30 10.97
CA LYS A 255 13.16 16.30 10.04
C LYS A 255 13.71 15.07 10.74
N THR A 256 14.64 15.24 11.68
CA THR A 256 15.20 14.13 12.46
C THR A 256 14.09 13.38 13.20
N ARG A 257 13.14 14.09 13.83
CA ARG A 257 12.02 13.46 14.52
C ARG A 257 11.16 12.60 13.60
N ASP A 258 10.79 13.12 12.42
CA ASP A 258 9.96 12.40 11.47
C ASP A 258 10.65 11.13 10.95
N VAL A 259 11.93 11.27 10.54
CA VAL A 259 12.74 10.16 10.04
C VAL A 259 12.95 9.11 11.13
N THR A 260 13.37 9.52 12.33
CA THR A 260 13.57 8.61 13.46
C THR A 260 12.28 7.89 13.83
N ARG A 261 11.13 8.60 13.88
CA ARG A 261 9.83 7.96 14.17
C ARG A 261 9.48 6.91 13.11
N TYR A 262 9.68 7.24 11.84
CA TYR A 262 9.41 6.33 10.72
C TYR A 262 10.28 5.08 10.79
N LEU A 263 11.60 5.24 10.89
CA LEU A 263 12.54 4.09 10.89
C LEU A 263 12.32 3.19 12.11
N ASN A 264 12.01 3.77 13.28
CA ASN A 264 11.61 2.97 14.43
C ASN A 264 10.30 2.20 14.21
N ALA A 265 9.34 2.75 13.45
CA ALA A 265 8.13 2.01 13.08
C ALA A 265 8.42 0.86 12.11
N VAL A 266 9.35 1.05 11.17
CA VAL A 266 9.85 -0.03 10.30
C VAL A 266 10.50 -1.13 11.15
N LEU A 267 11.43 -0.78 12.04
CA LEU A 267 12.08 -1.74 12.91
C LEU A 267 11.02 -2.50 13.74
N ARG A 268 10.07 -1.84 14.38
CA ARG A 268 8.99 -2.55 15.11
C ARG A 268 8.21 -3.53 14.25
N ALA A 269 7.91 -3.19 12.99
CA ALA A 269 7.23 -4.09 12.07
C ALA A 269 8.07 -5.34 11.75
N LEU A 270 9.39 -5.20 11.72
CA LEU A 270 10.36 -6.26 11.42
C LEU A 270 10.90 -6.98 12.67
N ALA A 271 10.49 -6.58 13.87
CA ALA A 271 10.95 -7.20 15.11
C ALA A 271 10.54 -8.68 15.14
N ILE A 272 11.53 -9.53 15.44
CA ILE A 272 11.44 -10.99 15.60
C ILE A 272 10.94 -11.31 17.01
#